data_AF-A0A2N8UAL2-F1
#
_entry.id   AF-A0A2N8UAL2-F1
#
_cell.length_a   1.000
_cell.length_b   1.000
_cell.length_c   1.000
_cell.angle_alpha   90.00
_cell.angle_beta   90.00
_cell.angle_gamma   90.00
#
_symmetry.space_group_name_H-M   'P 1'
#
loop_
_entity.id
_entity.type
_entity.pdbx_description
1 polymer ?
#
loop_
_entity_poly.entity_id
_entity_poly.type
_entity_poly.pdbx_seq_one_letter_code
_entity_poly.pdbx_strand_id
1 'polypeptide(L)' 'MSDNGSYLSAQRGFLSSPGGRPAAKPQQNFVVRFINTQILAPEHRAGNLSLVWGLSVFTAGIIVARKFGDLITPVF' A
#
# COMPACT_ATOMS: atom_id res chain seq x y z
N MET A 1 -43.10 11.20 48.98
CA MET A 1 -41.79 10.59 49.29
C MET A 1 -42.05 9.11 49.42
N SER A 2 -41.73 8.23 48.48
CA SER A 2 -40.42 8.08 47.85
C SER A 2 -40.50 7.48 46.44
N ASP A 3 -39.46 7.81 45.68
CA ASP A 3 -39.19 7.58 44.27
C ASP A 3 -39.34 6.17 43.71
N ASN A 4 -39.77 6.15 42.45
CA ASN A 4 -39.54 5.10 41.46
C ASN A 4 -38.04 4.88 41.26
N GLY A 5 -37.58 3.64 41.35
CA GLY A 5 -36.17 3.32 41.12
C GLY A 5 -35.99 1.95 40.50
N SER A 6 -36.39 1.83 39.24
CA SER A 6 -36.12 0.73 38.32
C SER A 6 -34.73 0.10 38.49
N TYR A 7 -34.63 -0.99 39.26
CA TYR A 7 -33.44 -1.85 39.36
C TYR A 7 -33.17 -2.65 38.06
N LEU A 8 -33.96 -2.36 37.01
CA LEU A 8 -33.94 -3.00 35.71
C LEU A 8 -33.16 -2.19 34.66
N SER A 9 -32.29 -1.27 35.05
CA SER A 9 -31.23 -0.78 34.17
C SER A 9 -30.03 -1.73 34.27
N ALA A 10 -30.22 -2.95 33.75
CA ALA A 10 -29.09 -3.76 33.34
C ALA A 10 -28.25 -2.88 32.40
N GLN A 11 -27.09 -2.45 32.88
CA GLN A 11 -26.18 -1.57 32.19
C GLN A 11 -25.65 -2.33 30.95
N ARG A 12 -26.41 -2.28 29.85
CA ARG A 12 -26.01 -2.69 28.51
C ARG A 12 -24.89 -1.74 28.06
N GLY A 13 -23.70 -1.98 28.55
CA GLY A 13 -22.55 -1.14 28.23
C GLY A 13 -21.21 -1.73 28.66
N PHE A 14 -21.19 -2.67 29.62
CA PHE A 14 -19.95 -3.30 30.08
C PHE A 14 -19.51 -4.53 29.28
N LEU A 15 -20.37 -5.07 28.40
CA LEU A 15 -20.01 -6.18 27.50
C LEU A 15 -19.70 -5.72 26.06
N SER A 16 -19.70 -4.41 25.81
CA SER A 16 -19.42 -3.81 24.50
C SER A 16 -18.15 -2.97 24.53
N SER A 17 -17.19 -3.33 25.38
CA SER A 17 -15.80 -2.98 25.10
C SER A 17 -15.16 -4.19 24.46
N PRO A 18 -14.91 -4.20 23.15
CA PRO A 18 -13.89 -5.09 22.62
C PRO A 18 -12.56 -4.55 23.15
N GLY A 19 -12.27 -4.83 24.42
CA GLY A 19 -10.93 -5.05 24.94
C GLY A 19 -10.34 -6.33 24.34
N GLY A 20 -10.59 -6.57 23.04
CA GLY A 20 -9.84 -7.53 22.28
C GLY A 20 -8.41 -7.04 22.30
N ARG A 21 -7.49 -7.94 22.65
CA ARG A 21 -6.11 -7.86 22.16
C ARG A 21 -6.13 -7.18 20.79
N PRO A 22 -5.29 -6.16 20.53
CA PRO A 22 -5.21 -5.60 19.19
C PRO A 22 -5.14 -6.78 18.24
N ALA A 23 -6.18 -6.97 17.41
CA ALA A 23 -6.26 -8.11 16.52
C ALA A 23 -4.91 -8.17 15.82
N ALA A 24 -4.17 -9.26 16.04
CA ALA A 24 -2.78 -9.35 15.60
C ALA A 24 -2.78 -8.89 14.15
N LYS A 25 -2.17 -7.72 13.87
CA LYS A 25 -2.19 -7.15 12.53
C LYS A 25 -1.77 -8.30 11.61
N PRO A 26 -2.57 -8.63 10.58
CA PRO A 26 -2.26 -9.75 9.70
C PRO A 26 -0.78 -9.62 9.36
N GLN A 27 0.02 -10.63 9.69
CA GLN A 27 1.48 -10.59 9.53
C GLN A 27 1.74 -10.27 8.07
N GLN A 28 1.94 -8.97 7.78
CA GLN A 28 1.94 -8.50 6.40
C GLN A 28 3.24 -9.02 5.81
N ASN A 29 3.09 -9.86 4.80
CA ASN A 29 4.20 -10.46 4.08
C ASN A 29 5.20 -9.35 3.70
N PHE A 30 6.50 -9.56 3.91
CA PHE A 30 7.52 -8.51 3.79
C PHE A 30 7.41 -7.73 2.47
N VAL A 31 7.12 -8.44 1.38
CA VAL A 31 6.90 -7.87 0.04
C VAL A 31 5.70 -6.91 0.03
N VAL A 32 4.58 -7.27 0.65
CA VAL A 32 3.37 -6.42 0.72
C VAL A 32 3.63 -5.18 1.57
N ARG A 33 4.37 -5.32 2.68
CA ARG A 33 4.79 -4.19 3.51
C ARG A 33 5.74 -3.27 2.74
N PHE A 34 6.71 -3.83 2.02
CA PHE A 34 7.64 -3.07 1.19
C PHE A 34 6.91 -2.29 0.09
N ILE A 35 5.98 -2.92 -0.64
CA ILE A 35 5.19 -2.23 -1.68
C ILE A 35 4.41 -1.06 -1.06
N ASN A 36 3.71 -1.29 0.06
CA ASN A 36 2.93 -0.23 0.70
C ASN A 36 3.81 0.92 1.23
N THR A 37 4.96 0.62 1.84
CA THR A 37 5.80 1.61 2.49
C THR A 37 6.76 2.31 1.54
N GLN A 38 7.36 1.59 0.59
CA GLN A 38 8.42 2.13 -0.26
C GLN A 38 7.88 2.53 -1.63
N ILE A 39 6.86 1.84 -2.16
CA ILE A 39 6.35 2.09 -3.52
C ILE A 39 5.10 2.98 -3.51
N LEU A 40 4.13 2.71 -2.62
CA LEU A 40 2.84 3.40 -2.61
C LEU A 40 2.78 4.60 -1.66
N ALA A 41 3.73 4.70 -0.73
CA ALA A 41 3.73 5.77 0.25
C ALA A 41 3.93 7.16 -0.41
N PRO A 42 3.15 8.18 0.00
CA PRO A 42 3.10 9.48 -0.66
C PRO A 42 4.45 10.20 -0.70
N GLU A 43 5.28 10.04 0.33
CA GLU A 43 6.61 10.62 0.46
C GLU A 43 7.62 10.13 -0.59
N HIS A 44 7.42 8.92 -1.13
CA HIS A 44 8.33 8.32 -2.11
C HIS A 44 7.80 8.43 -3.55
N ARG A 45 6.61 9.00 -3.75
CA ARG A 45 5.97 9.07 -5.07
C ARG A 45 6.83 9.73 -6.13
N ALA A 46 7.49 10.86 -5.80
CA ALA A 46 8.33 11.56 -6.77
C ALA A 46 9.52 10.69 -7.23
N GLY A 47 10.23 10.07 -6.28
CA GLY A 47 11.35 9.17 -6.58
C GLY A 47 10.90 7.91 -7.33
N ASN A 48 9.78 7.32 -6.92
CA ASN A 48 9.21 6.14 -7.58
C ASN A 48 8.73 6.46 -8.99
N LEU A 49 8.18 7.65 -9.22
CA LEU A 49 7.76 8.09 -10.54
C LEU A 49 8.96 8.27 -11.45
N SER A 50 10.07 8.84 -10.95
CA SER A 50 11.34 8.89 -11.68
C SER A 50 11.88 7.49 -11.99
N LEU A 51 11.77 6.54 -11.05
CA LEU A 51 12.20 5.15 -11.27
C LEU A 51 11.37 4.48 -12.37
N VAL A 52 10.04 4.62 -12.32
CA VAL A 52 9.11 4.10 -13.33
C VAL A 52 9.40 4.73 -14.69
N TRP A 53 9.63 6.05 -14.73
CA TRP A 53 10.01 6.74 -15.96
C TRP A 53 11.35 6.21 -16.49
N GLY A 54 12.39 6.14 -15.65
CA GLY A 54 13.70 5.62 -16.05
C GLY A 54 13.62 4.20 -16.61
N LEU A 55 12.89 3.32 -15.94
CA LEU A 55 12.68 1.94 -16.39
C LEU A 55 11.91 1.88 -17.72
N SER A 56 10.91 2.76 -17.90
CA SER A 56 10.13 2.88 -19.11
C SER A 56 10.98 3.34 -20.30
N VAL A 57 11.74 4.44 -20.17
CA VAL A 57 12.65 4.94 -21.23
C VAL A 57 13.68 3.88 -21.58
N PHE A 58 14.29 3.26 -20.57
CA PHE A 58 15.31 2.23 -20.78
C PHE A 58 14.77 1.05 -21.57
N THR A 59 13.61 0.53 -21.18
CA THR A 59 12.97 -0.60 -21.87
C THR A 59 12.56 -0.22 -23.30
N ALA A 60 11.98 0.97 -23.48
CA ALA A 60 11.64 1.49 -24.80
C ALA A 60 12.88 1.64 -25.69
N GLY A 61 13.99 2.14 -25.15
CA GLY A 61 15.28 2.25 -25.84
C GLY A 61 15.81 0.90 -26.33
N ILE A 62 15.71 -0.14 -25.49
CA ILE A 62 16.07 -1.52 -25.90
C ILE A 62 15.18 -2.00 -27.04
N ILE A 63 13.87 -1.77 -26.97
CA ILE A 63 12.93 -2.18 -28.02
C ILE A 63 13.26 -1.46 -29.33
N VAL A 64 13.50 -0.15 -29.27
CA VAL A 64 13.88 0.65 -30.43
C VAL A 64 15.19 0.15 -31.02
N ALA A 65 16.23 -0.05 -30.21
CA ALA A 65 17.51 -0.57 -30.66
C ALA A 65 17.38 -1.96 -31.30
N ARG A 66 16.53 -2.84 -30.75
CA ARG A 66 16.31 -4.17 -31.32
C ARG A 66 15.47 -4.19 -32.59
N LYS A 67 14.54 -3.25 -32.75
CA LYS A 67 13.61 -3.20 -33.89
C LYS A 67 14.12 -2.36 -35.05
N PHE A 68 14.84 -1.29 -34.72
CA PHE A 68 15.27 -0.27 -35.67
C PHE A 68 16.79 -0.09 -35.67
N GLY A 69 17.54 -0.86 -34.89
CA GLY A 69 19.01 -0.79 -34.84
C GLY A 69 19.65 -0.91 -36.21
N ASP A 70 19.15 -1.83 -37.04
CA ASP A 70 19.61 -2.07 -38.41
C ASP A 70 19.48 -0.84 -39.32
N LEU A 71 18.55 0.08 -39.02
CA LEU A 71 18.37 1.33 -39.79
C LEU A 71 19.40 2.40 -39.42
N ILE A 72 20.00 2.30 -38.23
CA ILE A 72 20.94 3.30 -37.69
C ILE A 72 22.38 2.79 -37.76
N THR A 73 22.58 1.49 -37.91
CA THR A 73 23.89 0.88 -38.17
C THR A 73 24.23 0.99 -39.66
N PRO A 74 25.31 1.68 -40.04
CA PRO A 74 25.76 1.68 -41.43
C PRO A 74 26.21 0.29 -41.85
N VAL A 75 25.78 -0.12 -43.04
CA VAL A 75 26.28 -1.32 -43.73
C VAL A 75 27.68 -1.02 -44.26
N PHE A 76 28.69 -1.52 -43.56
CA PHE A 76 30.07 -1.64 -44.06
C PHE A 76 30.33 -3.10 -44.42
#